data_AF-A0A955VPF9-F1
#
_entry.id   AF-A0A955VPF9-F1
#
_cell.length_a   1.000
_cell.length_b   1.000
_cell.length_c   1.000
_cell.angle_alpha   90.00
_cell.angle_beta   90.00
_cell.angle_gamma   90.00
#
_symmetry.space_group_name_H-M   'P 1'
#
loop_
_entity.id
_entity.type
_entity.pdbx_description
1 polymer ?
#
loop_
_entity_poly.entity_id
_entity_poly.type
_entity_poly.pdbx_seq_one_letter_code
_entity_poly.pdbx_strand_id
1 'polypeptide(L)'
;EWLEIARRRGLHYIAISDRLDRLSTPLSRYLSQLDALQKRAGTTRILRGIRLVLDGRPFPRDVLVELDRLDFIVGEPRLAQTDDEMANLARIVRSIDGAPFDCIVAPLQRRVRSRDAPPLDRSALCDEATRRGIAFGVVGDPERLDPDATFCRMAGERGIPLVLSSDPSVAADLDRIRFATVVARRGWVPHGRILNSWPIARLEQWRSAAGRRDAPIQTTESTASQRSGAALAQELASRPLDAALLARLRRYLEGEPDAELESALAVHGPNPLAAAFALIADRTNGD
;
A
#
# COMPACT_ATOMS: atom_id res chain seq x y z
N GLU A 1 7.36 -13.60 11.46
CA GLU A 1 6.95 -13.23 12.83
C GLU A 1 5.46 -12.86 12.91
N TRP A 2 5.02 -11.80 12.21
CA TRP A 2 3.63 -11.31 12.26
C TRP A 2 2.55 -12.38 12.06
N LEU A 3 2.76 -13.28 11.08
CA LEU A 3 1.84 -14.39 10.81
C LEU A 3 1.69 -15.35 12.00
N GLU A 4 2.78 -15.62 12.73
CA GLU A 4 2.74 -16.48 13.91
C GLU A 4 1.96 -15.82 15.04
N ILE A 5 2.12 -14.51 15.22
CA ILE A 5 1.35 -13.77 16.21
C ILE A 5 -0.14 -13.75 15.83
N ALA A 6 -0.46 -13.53 14.55
CA ALA A 6 -1.83 -13.57 14.06
C ALA A 6 -2.49 -14.93 14.33
N ARG A 7 -1.76 -16.04 14.09
CA ARG A 7 -2.22 -17.40 14.41
C ARG A 7 -2.46 -17.60 15.90
N ARG A 8 -1.50 -17.21 16.75
CA ARG A 8 -1.64 -17.33 18.22
C ARG A 8 -2.81 -16.52 18.77
N ARG A 9 -3.13 -15.39 18.13
CA ARG A 9 -4.28 -14.55 18.47
C ARG A 9 -5.60 -15.02 17.85
N GLY A 10 -5.59 -16.09 17.06
CA GLY A 10 -6.77 -16.63 16.40
C GLY A 10 -7.36 -15.70 15.34
N LEU A 11 -6.54 -14.84 14.72
CA LEU A 11 -7.03 -13.93 13.68
C LEU A 11 -7.45 -14.71 12.42
N HIS A 12 -8.63 -14.42 11.91
CA HIS A 12 -9.14 -15.00 10.65
C HIS A 12 -8.34 -14.55 9.44
N TYR A 13 -7.84 -13.31 9.45
CA TYR A 13 -6.99 -12.77 8.39
C TYR A 13 -6.03 -11.70 8.91
N ILE A 14 -4.98 -11.44 8.13
CA ILE A 14 -4.03 -10.36 8.30
C ILE A 14 -3.74 -9.74 6.93
N ALA A 15 -3.83 -8.42 6.83
CA ALA A 15 -3.33 -7.71 5.66
C ALA A 15 -1.86 -7.37 5.88
N ILE A 16 -1.00 -7.79 4.95
CA ILE A 16 0.40 -7.37 4.92
C ILE A 16 0.48 -6.30 3.83
N SER A 17 0.77 -5.06 4.24
CA SER A 17 0.68 -3.87 3.39
C SER A 17 1.95 -3.03 3.53
N ASP A 18 3.08 -3.57 3.05
CA ASP A 18 4.33 -2.84 3.04
C ASP A 18 4.27 -1.66 2.07
N ARG A 19 5.17 -0.70 2.25
CA ARG A 19 5.21 0.49 1.42
C ARG A 19 5.86 0.20 0.07
N LEU A 20 5.16 0.50 -1.03
CA LEU A 20 5.66 0.26 -2.38
C LEU A 20 7.00 0.99 -2.62
N ASP A 21 7.11 2.24 -2.15
CA ASP A 21 8.33 3.06 -2.27
C ASP A 21 9.50 2.57 -1.41
N ARG A 22 9.32 1.51 -0.62
CA ARG A 22 10.33 0.93 0.28
C ARG A 22 10.58 -0.56 0.03
N LEU A 23 9.94 -1.16 -0.97
CA LEU A 23 10.25 -2.55 -1.31
C LEU A 23 11.68 -2.61 -1.86
N SER A 24 12.46 -3.56 -1.34
CA SER A 24 13.77 -3.92 -1.89
C SER A 24 13.69 -4.86 -3.09
N THR A 25 12.48 -5.33 -3.43
CA THR A 25 12.22 -6.25 -4.54
C THR A 25 11.07 -5.73 -5.39
N PRO A 26 10.96 -6.15 -6.66
CA PRO A 26 9.79 -5.87 -7.48
C PRO A 26 8.49 -6.34 -6.82
N LEU A 27 7.38 -5.66 -7.07
CA LEU A 27 6.08 -5.99 -6.47
C LEU A 27 5.65 -7.44 -6.81
N SER A 28 5.93 -7.93 -8.02
CA SER A 28 5.71 -9.34 -8.37
C SER A 28 6.40 -10.32 -7.41
N ARG A 29 7.66 -10.07 -7.06
CA ARG A 29 8.44 -10.89 -6.14
C ARG A 29 7.88 -10.84 -4.73
N TYR A 30 7.53 -9.64 -4.26
CA TYR A 30 6.86 -9.43 -2.99
C TYR A 30 5.57 -10.26 -2.88
N LEU A 31 4.76 -10.27 -3.94
CA LEU A 31 3.53 -11.07 -3.97
C LEU A 31 3.79 -12.57 -3.93
N SER A 32 4.80 -13.07 -4.66
CA SER A 32 5.20 -14.47 -4.56
C SER A 32 5.67 -14.85 -3.15
N GLN A 33 6.32 -13.93 -2.42
CA GLN A 33 6.70 -14.16 -1.01
C GLN A 33 5.46 -14.27 -0.11
N LEU A 34 4.45 -13.41 -0.31
CA LEU A 34 3.18 -13.50 0.42
C LEU A 34 2.43 -14.80 0.10
N ASP A 35 2.44 -15.25 -1.16
CA ASP A 35 1.85 -16.53 -1.57
C ASP A 35 2.56 -17.72 -0.93
N ALA A 36 3.89 -17.68 -0.83
CA ALA A 36 4.66 -18.70 -0.12
C ALA A 36 4.36 -18.69 1.39
N LEU A 37 4.19 -17.51 2.00
CA LEU A 37 3.79 -17.38 3.40
C LEU A 37 2.36 -17.88 3.65
N GLN A 38 1.43 -17.65 2.71
CA GLN A 38 0.05 -18.11 2.80
C GLN A 38 -0.02 -19.64 2.94
N LYS A 39 0.86 -20.40 2.28
CA LYS A 39 0.97 -21.87 2.42
C LYS A 39 1.28 -22.31 3.86
N ARG A 40 1.91 -21.44 4.66
CA ARG A 40 2.30 -21.68 6.06
C ARG A 40 1.31 -21.06 7.06
N ALA A 41 0.30 -20.34 6.57
CA ALA A 41 -0.61 -19.56 7.40
C ALA A 41 -1.73 -20.40 8.05
N GLY A 42 -1.94 -21.63 7.59
CA GLY A 42 -3.04 -22.50 8.04
C GLY A 42 -4.40 -21.85 7.78
N THR A 43 -5.20 -21.65 8.84
CA THR A 43 -6.55 -21.08 8.73
C THR A 43 -6.57 -19.54 8.66
N THR A 44 -5.46 -18.86 8.98
CA THR A 44 -5.36 -17.40 8.83
C THR A 44 -5.12 -17.04 7.37
N ARG A 45 -5.99 -16.22 6.78
CA ARG A 45 -5.81 -15.69 5.42
C ARG A 45 -4.84 -14.50 5.45
N ILE A 46 -3.84 -14.50 4.57
CA ILE A 46 -2.99 -13.35 4.29
C ILE A 46 -3.63 -12.59 3.13
N LEU A 47 -4.00 -11.32 3.35
CA LEU A 47 -4.39 -10.42 2.27
C LEU A 47 -3.12 -9.81 1.69
N ARG A 48 -2.88 -10.07 0.40
CA ARG A 48 -1.80 -9.46 -0.38
C ARG A 48 -2.07 -7.98 -0.53
N GLY A 49 -1.43 -7.16 0.30
CA GLY A 49 -1.66 -5.73 0.29
C GLY A 49 -0.43 -4.92 -0.05
N ILE A 50 -0.65 -3.64 -0.32
CA ILE A 50 0.42 -2.67 -0.48
C ILE A 50 -0.03 -1.32 0.07
N ARG A 51 0.93 -0.53 0.54
CA ARG A 51 0.73 0.86 0.94
C ARG A 51 1.38 1.80 -0.07
N LEU A 52 0.60 2.74 -0.58
CA LEU A 52 1.02 3.74 -1.57
C LEU A 52 0.96 5.13 -0.96
N VAL A 53 1.90 5.98 -1.35
CA VAL A 53 1.91 7.38 -0.94
C VAL A 53 0.96 8.18 -1.82
N LEU A 54 0.04 8.92 -1.21
CA LEU A 54 -0.85 9.84 -1.92
C LEU A 54 -0.26 11.25 -1.85
N ASP A 55 0.64 11.57 -2.79
CA ASP A 55 1.31 12.86 -2.88
C ASP A 55 0.76 13.76 -4.00
N GLY A 56 -0.34 13.36 -4.64
CA GLY A 56 -1.01 14.08 -5.72
C GLY A 56 -0.44 13.83 -7.11
N ARG A 57 0.56 12.95 -7.24
CA ARG A 57 1.04 12.44 -8.52
C ARG A 57 0.19 11.22 -8.94
N PRO A 58 -0.15 11.10 -10.24
CA PRO A 58 -0.81 9.91 -10.76
C PRO A 58 0.15 8.72 -10.73
N PHE A 59 -0.38 7.53 -10.48
CA PHE A 59 0.40 6.30 -10.55
C PHE A 59 0.64 5.88 -12.02
N PRO A 60 1.84 5.37 -12.36
CA PRO A 60 2.10 4.79 -13.68
C PRO A 60 1.14 3.63 -14.03
N ARG A 61 0.84 3.44 -15.31
CA ARG A 61 -0.14 2.45 -15.79
C ARG A 61 0.24 1.01 -15.43
N ASP A 62 1.51 0.67 -15.55
CA ASP A 62 2.09 -0.61 -15.15
C ASP A 62 1.86 -0.89 -13.66
N VAL A 63 2.08 0.11 -12.79
CA VAL A 63 1.77 0.00 -11.35
C VAL A 63 0.28 -0.28 -11.15
N LEU A 64 -0.60 0.48 -11.82
CA LEU A 64 -2.05 0.31 -11.69
C LEU A 64 -2.54 -1.09 -12.10
N VAL A 65 -1.96 -1.67 -13.16
CA VAL A 65 -2.25 -3.05 -13.58
C VAL A 65 -1.85 -4.05 -12.50
N GLU A 66 -0.71 -3.85 -11.86
CA GLU A 66 -0.28 -4.73 -10.76
C GLU A 66 -1.16 -4.59 -9.51
N LEU A 67 -1.68 -3.40 -9.22
CA LEU A 67 -2.58 -3.18 -8.09
C LEU A 67 -3.86 -4.04 -8.19
N ASP A 68 -4.37 -4.32 -9.38
CA ASP A 68 -5.59 -5.14 -9.55
C ASP A 68 -5.42 -6.58 -9.04
N ARG A 69 -4.17 -7.06 -8.90
CA ARG A 69 -3.84 -8.39 -8.36
C ARG A 69 -3.89 -8.44 -6.83
N LEU A 70 -4.10 -7.30 -6.15
CA LEU A 70 -4.00 -7.18 -4.70
C LEU A 70 -5.34 -7.42 -3.97
N ASP A 71 -5.20 -8.01 -2.78
CA ASP A 71 -6.31 -8.30 -1.88
C ASP A 71 -6.63 -7.11 -0.93
N PHE A 72 -5.73 -6.12 -0.79
CA PHE A 72 -6.00 -4.92 0.02
C PHE A 72 -5.06 -3.74 -0.28
N ILE A 73 -5.56 -2.63 -0.82
CA ILE A 73 -4.74 -1.48 -1.22
C ILE A 73 -4.94 -0.31 -0.24
N VAL A 74 -3.84 0.15 0.35
CA VAL A 74 -3.83 1.21 1.35
C VAL A 74 -3.20 2.47 0.76
N GLY A 75 -3.90 3.60 0.84
CA GLY A 75 -3.36 4.92 0.56
C GLY A 75 -2.92 5.61 1.84
N GLU A 76 -1.72 6.18 1.86
CA GLU A 76 -1.20 7.00 2.96
C GLU A 76 -0.94 8.42 2.44
N PRO A 77 -1.75 9.42 2.85
CA PRO A 77 -1.57 10.80 2.41
C PRO A 77 -0.22 11.38 2.78
N ARG A 78 0.37 12.14 1.85
CA ARG A 78 1.49 13.05 2.12
C ARG A 78 1.00 14.48 1.98
N LEU A 79 0.49 15.03 3.07
CA LEU A 79 -0.02 16.40 3.11
C LEU A 79 1.11 17.43 3.10
N ALA A 80 0.88 18.55 2.41
CA ALA A 80 1.77 19.70 2.42
C ALA A 80 1.50 20.57 3.65
N GLN A 81 2.54 21.23 4.16
CA GLN A 81 2.39 22.32 5.13
C GLN A 81 1.96 23.57 4.35
N THR A 82 0.66 23.83 4.34
CA THR A 82 0.01 24.92 3.62
C THR A 82 -1.26 25.30 4.37
N ASP A 83 -1.73 26.54 4.20
CA ASP A 83 -2.99 27.02 4.76
C ASP A 83 -4.21 26.65 3.89
N ASP A 84 -3.99 26.08 2.69
CA ASP A 84 -5.05 25.69 1.75
C ASP A 84 -5.48 24.23 1.96
N GLU A 85 -6.61 24.04 2.64
CA GLU A 85 -7.21 22.73 2.87
C GLU A 85 -7.66 22.02 1.58
N MET A 86 -8.07 22.78 0.56
CA MET A 86 -8.51 22.26 -0.73
C MET A 86 -7.34 21.75 -1.56
N ALA A 87 -6.16 22.36 -1.43
CA ALA A 87 -4.94 21.84 -2.05
C ALA A 87 -4.57 20.45 -1.52
N ASN A 88 -4.70 20.22 -0.21
CA ASN A 88 -4.44 18.91 0.41
C ASN A 88 -5.53 17.88 0.06
N LEU A 89 -6.81 18.29 0.01
CA LEU A 89 -7.87 17.44 -0.50
C LEU A 89 -7.58 17.02 -1.95
N ALA A 90 -7.34 17.98 -2.84
CA ALA A 90 -7.08 17.72 -4.26
C ALA A 90 -5.84 16.83 -4.46
N ARG A 91 -4.85 16.93 -3.57
CA ARG A 91 -3.69 16.03 -3.55
C ARG A 91 -4.09 14.58 -3.31
N ILE A 92 -4.94 14.32 -2.30
CA ILE A 92 -5.45 12.97 -2.04
C ILE A 92 -6.29 12.49 -3.24
N VAL A 93 -7.25 13.31 -3.67
CA VAL A 93 -8.21 12.96 -4.74
C VAL A 93 -7.50 12.60 -6.04
N ARG A 94 -6.48 13.38 -6.46
CA ARG A 94 -5.70 13.08 -7.66
C ARG A 94 -4.97 11.75 -7.58
N SER A 95 -4.43 11.39 -6.42
CA SER A 95 -3.71 10.12 -6.28
C SER A 95 -4.63 8.91 -6.23
N ILE A 96 -5.83 9.04 -5.67
CA ILE A 96 -6.81 7.94 -5.62
C ILE A 96 -7.63 7.83 -6.91
N ASP A 97 -7.42 8.72 -7.87
CA ASP A 97 -8.07 8.65 -9.16
C ASP A 97 -7.45 7.54 -10.03
N GLY A 98 -8.30 6.65 -10.55
CA GLY A 98 -7.86 5.54 -11.39
C GLY A 98 -7.18 4.36 -10.65
N ALA A 99 -7.23 4.30 -9.31
CA ALA A 99 -6.69 3.17 -8.54
C ALA A 99 -7.74 2.62 -7.55
N PRO A 100 -7.88 1.29 -7.40
CA PRO A 100 -8.92 0.68 -6.57
C PRO A 100 -8.53 0.65 -5.08
N PHE A 101 -8.27 1.82 -4.49
CA PHE A 101 -7.94 1.93 -3.08
C PHE A 101 -9.05 1.35 -2.19
N ASP A 102 -8.66 0.58 -1.18
CA ASP A 102 -9.60 0.03 -0.20
C ASP A 102 -9.68 0.91 1.05
N CYS A 103 -8.56 1.51 1.44
CA CYS A 103 -8.45 2.24 2.68
C CYS A 103 -7.50 3.43 2.56
N ILE A 104 -7.88 4.60 3.08
CA ILE A 104 -6.94 5.70 3.35
C ILE A 104 -6.56 5.66 4.83
N VAL A 105 -5.32 5.31 5.13
CA VAL A 105 -4.79 5.22 6.51
C VAL A 105 -4.18 6.54 6.95
N ALA A 106 -4.36 6.88 8.24
CA ALA A 106 -3.81 8.10 8.83
C ALA A 106 -4.06 9.36 7.96
N PRO A 107 -5.33 9.68 7.66
CA PRO A 107 -5.66 10.68 6.66
C PRO A 107 -5.27 12.10 7.07
N LEU A 108 -5.16 12.40 8.37
CA LEU A 108 -4.86 13.75 8.86
C LEU A 108 -3.35 14.00 9.02
N GLN A 109 -2.52 12.95 8.98
CA GLN A 109 -1.07 13.03 9.18
C GLN A 109 -0.65 13.74 10.48
N ARG A 110 -1.51 13.67 11.51
CA ARG A 110 -1.28 14.33 12.79
C ARG A 110 -0.25 13.57 13.63
N ARG A 111 0.47 14.28 14.50
CA ARG A 111 1.29 13.69 15.56
C ARG A 111 0.94 14.32 16.90
N VAL A 112 0.37 13.52 17.78
CA VAL A 112 -0.05 13.93 19.13
C VAL A 112 1.14 14.57 19.86
N ARG A 113 0.95 15.80 20.35
CA ARG A 113 1.96 16.62 21.08
C ARG A 113 3.19 17.05 20.28
N SER A 114 3.28 16.75 18.99
CA SER A 114 4.43 17.10 18.15
C SER A 114 4.05 18.02 16.98
N ARG A 115 3.00 17.67 16.24
CA ARG A 115 2.60 18.39 15.03
C ARG A 115 1.10 18.31 14.83
N ASP A 116 0.48 19.47 14.69
CA ASP A 116 -0.93 19.55 14.31
C ASP A 116 -1.15 18.98 12.90
N ALA A 117 -2.39 18.53 12.65
CA ALA A 117 -2.76 18.06 11.33
C ALA A 117 -2.64 19.23 10.33
N PRO A 118 -2.01 19.05 9.17
CA PRO A 118 -2.12 20.01 8.09
C PRO A 118 -3.61 20.25 7.74
N PRO A 119 -3.97 21.48 7.32
CA PRO A 119 -5.32 21.78 6.86
C PRO A 119 -5.79 20.80 5.78
N LEU A 120 -7.01 20.30 5.95
CA LEU A 120 -7.64 19.32 5.06
C LEU A 120 -9.15 19.38 5.28
N ASP A 121 -9.90 19.56 4.19
CA ASP A 121 -11.36 19.48 4.24
C ASP A 121 -11.78 18.03 4.49
N ARG A 122 -12.08 17.76 5.76
CA ARG A 122 -12.48 16.43 6.26
C ARG A 122 -13.83 15.99 5.70
N SER A 123 -14.75 16.95 5.51
CA SER A 123 -16.11 16.67 5.04
C SER A 123 -16.04 16.23 3.58
N ALA A 124 -15.39 17.04 2.73
CA ALA A 124 -15.23 16.72 1.32
C ALA A 124 -14.42 15.44 1.10
N LEU A 125 -13.41 15.16 1.93
CA LEU A 125 -12.70 13.88 1.89
C LEU A 125 -13.62 12.70 2.21
N CYS A 126 -14.51 12.82 3.20
CA CYS A 126 -15.48 11.78 3.50
C CYS A 126 -16.51 11.60 2.36
N ASP A 127 -16.93 12.69 1.72
CA ASP A 127 -17.85 12.63 0.59
C ASP A 127 -17.20 11.90 -0.60
N GLU A 128 -15.94 12.17 -0.88
CA GLU A 128 -15.18 11.46 -1.92
C GLU A 128 -14.96 9.98 -1.57
N ALA A 129 -14.61 9.69 -0.32
CA ALA A 129 -14.46 8.30 0.14
C ALA A 129 -15.79 7.54 0.03
N THR A 130 -16.92 8.18 0.33
CA THR A 130 -18.27 7.60 0.16
C THR A 130 -18.53 7.28 -1.31
N ARG A 131 -18.28 8.23 -2.21
CA ARG A 131 -18.49 8.07 -3.65
C ARG A 131 -17.67 6.93 -4.25
N ARG A 132 -16.44 6.73 -3.75
CA ARG A 132 -15.52 5.67 -4.22
C ARG A 132 -15.63 4.36 -3.44
N GLY A 133 -16.37 4.33 -2.34
CA GLY A 133 -16.44 3.19 -1.42
C GLY A 133 -15.17 2.97 -0.60
N ILE A 134 -14.32 3.97 -0.41
CA ILE A 134 -13.05 3.85 0.31
C ILE A 134 -13.29 3.90 1.83
N ALA A 135 -12.64 3.01 2.58
CA ALA A 135 -12.64 3.02 4.05
C ALA A 135 -11.57 3.97 4.63
N PHE A 136 -11.67 4.30 5.92
CA PHE A 136 -10.60 5.04 6.62
C PHE A 136 -9.87 4.17 7.65
N GLY A 137 -8.55 4.26 7.66
CA GLY A 137 -7.67 3.53 8.56
C GLY A 137 -7.35 4.35 9.81
N VAL A 138 -7.82 3.86 10.97
CA VAL A 138 -7.51 4.38 12.30
C VAL A 138 -6.27 3.71 12.85
N VAL A 139 -5.21 4.50 12.99
CA VAL A 139 -3.92 4.03 13.52
C VAL A 139 -3.90 4.18 15.04
N GLY A 140 -3.68 3.07 15.73
CA GLY A 140 -3.62 2.98 17.20
C GLY A 140 -2.29 3.36 17.81
N ASP A 141 -1.32 3.80 17.01
CA ASP A 141 -0.06 4.35 17.51
C ASP A 141 -0.33 5.55 18.43
N PRO A 142 0.05 5.52 19.73
CA PRO A 142 -0.21 6.62 20.67
C PRO A 142 0.34 7.98 20.23
N GLU A 143 1.41 7.99 19.42
CA GLU A 143 1.97 9.22 18.87
C GLU A 143 1.15 9.78 17.69
N ARG A 144 0.28 8.98 17.07
CA ARG A 144 -0.55 9.39 15.92
C ARG A 144 -2.02 9.52 16.30
N LEU A 145 -2.63 8.41 16.73
CA LEU A 145 -4.08 8.27 16.96
C LEU A 145 -4.88 8.93 15.83
N ASP A 146 -4.63 8.53 14.57
CA ASP A 146 -5.06 9.22 13.36
C ASP A 146 -5.99 8.31 12.53
N PRO A 147 -7.22 8.75 12.20
CA PRO A 147 -7.81 10.05 12.50
C PRO A 147 -8.36 10.15 13.94
N ASP A 148 -8.73 11.37 14.35
CA ASP A 148 -9.35 11.61 15.64
C ASP A 148 -10.80 11.07 15.72
N ALA A 149 -11.37 11.07 16.94
CA ALA A 149 -12.71 10.55 17.18
C ALA A 149 -13.81 11.35 16.45
N THR A 150 -13.63 12.65 16.25
CA THR A 150 -14.59 13.51 15.55
C THR A 150 -14.65 13.14 14.07
N PHE A 151 -13.50 12.91 13.44
CA PHE A 151 -13.44 12.38 12.09
C PHE A 151 -14.03 10.96 11.99
N CYS A 152 -13.73 10.08 12.95
CA CYS A 152 -14.33 8.75 12.99
C CYS A 152 -15.86 8.81 13.05
N ARG A 153 -16.42 9.73 13.84
CA ARG A 153 -17.86 9.98 13.90
C ARG A 153 -18.42 10.44 12.57
N MET A 154 -17.79 11.44 11.95
CA MET A 154 -18.17 11.96 10.64
C MET A 154 -18.19 10.87 9.56
N ALA A 155 -17.18 9.99 9.55
CA ALA A 155 -17.09 8.85 8.65
C ALA A 155 -18.21 7.83 8.93
N GLY A 156 -18.45 7.51 10.21
CA GLY A 156 -19.50 6.60 10.64
C GLY A 156 -20.91 7.08 10.26
N GLU A 157 -21.20 8.37 10.42
CA GLU A 157 -22.47 9.02 10.04
C GLU A 157 -22.73 8.94 8.52
N ARG A 158 -21.68 8.93 7.70
CA ARG A 158 -21.74 8.71 6.24
C ARG A 158 -21.74 7.23 5.84
N GLY A 159 -21.72 6.32 6.81
CA GLY A 159 -21.68 4.87 6.56
C GLY A 159 -20.34 4.34 6.06
N ILE A 160 -19.28 5.16 6.10
CA ILE A 160 -17.94 4.77 5.66
C ILE A 160 -17.35 3.76 6.65
N PRO A 161 -16.91 2.58 6.20
CA PRO A 161 -16.26 1.62 7.09
C PRO A 161 -14.92 2.12 7.61
N LEU A 162 -14.52 1.66 8.80
CA LEU A 162 -13.20 1.92 9.37
C LEU A 162 -12.35 0.65 9.41
N VAL A 163 -11.05 0.80 9.22
CA VAL A 163 -10.02 -0.22 9.46
C VAL A 163 -9.23 0.19 10.69
N LEU A 164 -9.15 -0.68 11.68
CA LEU A 164 -8.29 -0.47 12.85
C LEU A 164 -6.94 -1.10 12.58
N SER A 165 -5.88 -0.32 12.75
CA SER A 165 -4.50 -0.75 12.55
C SER A 165 -3.65 -0.40 13.76
N SER A 166 -2.71 -1.26 14.11
CA SER A 166 -1.66 -0.95 15.08
C SER A 166 -0.46 -0.22 14.45
N ASP A 167 -0.36 -0.20 13.11
CA ASP A 167 0.80 0.27 12.32
C ASP A 167 2.15 -0.12 12.94
N PRO A 168 2.36 -1.44 13.17
CA PRO A 168 3.41 -1.88 14.07
C PRO A 168 4.79 -1.79 13.40
N SER A 169 5.79 -1.35 14.16
CA SER A 169 7.20 -1.44 13.79
C SER A 169 7.87 -2.71 14.33
N VAL A 170 7.40 -3.18 15.49
CA VAL A 170 7.83 -4.42 16.15
C VAL A 170 6.64 -5.22 16.67
N ALA A 171 6.82 -6.51 16.93
CA ALA A 171 5.76 -7.43 17.40
C ALA A 171 4.93 -6.87 18.57
N ALA A 172 5.60 -6.23 19.53
CA ALA A 172 4.96 -5.63 20.71
C ALA A 172 3.96 -4.52 20.36
N ASP A 173 4.07 -3.91 19.18
CA ASP A 173 3.20 -2.82 18.75
C ASP A 173 1.80 -3.30 18.35
N LEU A 174 1.59 -4.59 18.07
CA LEU A 174 0.28 -5.12 17.67
C LEU A 174 -0.82 -4.83 18.70
N ASP A 175 -0.47 -4.73 19.97
CA ASP A 175 -1.44 -4.42 21.03
C ASP A 175 -1.96 -2.99 20.98
N ARG A 176 -1.31 -2.10 20.20
CA ARG A 176 -1.75 -0.72 19.98
C ARG A 176 -3.10 -0.65 19.26
N ILE A 177 -3.56 -1.73 18.61
CA ILE A 177 -4.90 -1.79 18.01
C ILE A 177 -6.03 -1.48 19.02
N ARG A 178 -5.80 -1.72 20.32
CA ARG A 178 -6.73 -1.33 21.40
C ARG A 178 -6.97 0.18 21.44
N PHE A 179 -5.97 1.00 21.11
CA PHE A 179 -6.12 2.45 21.09
C PHE A 179 -6.92 2.91 19.88
N ALA A 180 -6.70 2.31 18.69
CA ALA A 180 -7.56 2.53 17.53
C ALA A 180 -9.04 2.17 17.84
N THR A 181 -9.24 1.07 18.57
CA THR A 181 -10.57 0.65 19.03
C THR A 181 -11.22 1.69 19.94
N VAL A 182 -10.46 2.25 20.90
CA VAL A 182 -10.95 3.33 21.77
C VAL A 182 -11.31 4.57 20.97
N VAL A 183 -10.50 4.97 19.99
CA VAL A 183 -10.78 6.13 19.13
C VAL A 183 -12.06 5.91 18.32
N ALA A 184 -12.22 4.76 17.68
CA ALA A 184 -13.43 4.42 16.93
C ALA A 184 -14.69 4.39 17.81
N ARG A 185 -14.59 3.83 19.03
CA ARG A 185 -15.68 3.84 20.02
C ARG A 185 -16.04 5.25 20.47
N ARG A 186 -15.05 6.12 20.68
CA ARG A 186 -15.28 7.55 21.00
C ARG A 186 -15.95 8.30 19.84
N GLY A 187 -15.68 7.88 18.60
CA GLY A 187 -16.39 8.34 17.41
C GLY A 187 -17.76 7.68 17.21
N TRP A 188 -18.23 6.87 18.15
CA TRP A 188 -19.52 6.17 18.09
C TRP A 188 -19.70 5.28 16.86
N VAL A 189 -18.60 4.77 16.30
CA VAL A 189 -18.66 3.91 15.13
C VAL A 189 -19.10 2.51 15.55
N PRO A 190 -20.22 1.99 15.01
CA PRO A 190 -20.73 0.69 15.42
C PRO A 190 -19.81 -0.42 14.91
N HIS A 191 -19.76 -1.52 15.65
CA HIS A 191 -18.99 -2.72 15.31
C HIS A 191 -19.20 -3.17 13.85
N GLY A 192 -20.45 -3.15 13.35
CA GLY A 192 -20.77 -3.54 11.98
C GLY A 192 -20.14 -2.67 10.88
N ARG A 193 -19.53 -1.53 11.21
CA ARG A 193 -18.77 -0.65 10.32
C ARG A 193 -17.25 -0.79 10.47
N ILE A 194 -16.77 -1.69 11.32
CA ILE A 194 -15.34 -1.97 11.47
C ILE A 194 -14.96 -3.16 10.58
N LEU A 195 -14.15 -2.91 9.54
CA LEU A 195 -13.76 -3.93 8.56
C LEU A 195 -13.03 -5.11 9.20
N ASN A 196 -12.27 -4.91 10.27
CA ASN A 196 -11.56 -5.97 11.00
C ASN A 196 -12.51 -7.01 11.63
N SER A 197 -13.79 -6.67 11.79
CA SER A 197 -14.80 -7.57 12.38
C SER A 197 -15.59 -8.38 11.37
N TRP A 198 -15.36 -8.13 10.07
CA TRP A 198 -16.13 -8.78 9.02
C TRP A 198 -15.54 -10.14 8.70
N PRO A 199 -16.38 -11.17 8.44
CA PRO A 199 -15.89 -12.38 7.79
C PRO A 199 -15.21 -12.04 6.46
N ILE A 200 -14.19 -12.81 6.08
CA ILE A 200 -13.42 -12.54 4.85
C ILE A 200 -14.30 -12.44 3.61
N ALA A 201 -15.31 -13.31 3.48
CA ALA A 201 -16.25 -13.30 2.36
C ALA A 201 -17.02 -11.96 2.26
N ARG A 202 -17.37 -11.35 3.40
CA ARG A 202 -18.03 -10.04 3.42
C ARG A 202 -17.08 -8.92 3.01
N LEU A 203 -15.81 -8.99 3.44
CA LEU A 203 -14.78 -8.04 3.01
C LEU A 203 -14.58 -8.13 1.49
N GLU A 204 -14.43 -9.34 0.95
CA GLU A 204 -14.27 -9.58 -0.49
C GLU A 204 -15.50 -9.09 -1.28
N GLN A 205 -16.71 -9.39 -0.81
CA GLN A 205 -17.94 -8.88 -1.43
C GLN A 205 -18.00 -7.34 -1.42
N TRP A 206 -17.62 -6.70 -0.31
CA TRP A 206 -17.56 -5.25 -0.21
C TRP A 206 -16.53 -4.65 -1.17
N ARG A 207 -15.38 -5.29 -1.36
CA ARG A 207 -14.33 -4.83 -2.29
C ARG A 207 -14.74 -4.97 -3.76
N SER A 208 -15.50 -6.02 -4.08
CA SER A 208 -15.95 -6.32 -5.45
C SER A 208 -17.30 -5.67 -5.81
N ALA A 209 -17.90 -4.89 -4.91
CA ALA A 209 -19.16 -4.21 -5.18
C ALA A 209 -19.03 -3.25 -6.39
N ALA A 210 -20.01 -3.32 -7.30
CA ALA A 210 -20.11 -2.46 -8.47
C ALA A 210 -20.01 -0.97 -8.08
N GLY A 211 -19.30 -0.19 -8.89
CA GLY A 211 -19.04 1.23 -8.65
C GLY A 211 -17.73 1.54 -7.90
N ARG A 212 -17.07 0.56 -7.26
CA ARG A 212 -15.77 0.78 -6.59
C ARG A 212 -14.58 0.75 -7.55
N ARG A 213 -14.67 -0.04 -8.63
CA ARG A 213 -13.61 -0.24 -9.62
C ARG A 213 -13.94 0.38 -10.99
N ASP A 214 -15.12 1.00 -11.12
CA ASP A 214 -15.65 1.45 -12.41
C ASP A 214 -15.21 2.89 -12.78
N ALA A 215 -14.41 3.54 -11.95
CA ALA A 215 -13.80 4.81 -12.32
C ALA A 215 -12.72 4.55 -13.39
N PRO A 216 -12.84 5.14 -14.61
CA PRO A 216 -11.84 4.95 -15.65
C PRO A 216 -10.46 5.35 -15.11
N ILE A 217 -9.46 4.50 -15.33
CA ILE A 217 -8.07 4.86 -15.08
C ILE A 217 -7.75 6.09 -15.93
N GLN A 218 -7.65 7.27 -15.32
CA GLN A 218 -7.19 8.46 -16.03
C GLN A 218 -5.68 8.34 -16.24
N THR A 219 -5.28 7.78 -17.38
CA THR A 219 -3.89 7.63 -17.77
C THR A 219 -3.36 8.96 -18.29
N THR A 220 -2.58 9.67 -17.49
CA THR A 220 -1.58 10.56 -18.08
C THR A 220 -0.31 9.74 -18.30
N GLU A 221 0.03 9.46 -19.56
CA GLU A 221 1.32 8.88 -19.90
C GLU A 221 2.42 9.79 -19.33
N SER A 222 3.11 9.31 -18.29
CA SER A 222 4.27 10.01 -17.76
C SER A 222 5.41 9.89 -18.77
N THR A 223 5.66 10.98 -19.50
CA THR A 223 6.77 11.12 -20.46
C THR A 223 8.14 10.81 -19.85
N ALA A 224 8.28 10.90 -18.53
CA ALA A 224 9.51 10.54 -17.81
C ALA A 224 9.75 9.02 -17.77
N SER A 225 8.69 8.22 -17.57
CA SER A 225 8.78 6.75 -17.52
C SER A 225 9.00 6.15 -18.91
N GLN A 226 8.39 6.74 -19.95
CA GLN A 226 8.66 6.39 -21.34
C GLN A 226 10.11 6.69 -21.75
N ARG A 227 10.69 7.81 -21.30
CA ARG A 227 12.09 8.15 -21.57
C ARG A 227 13.09 7.18 -20.93
N SER A 228 12.85 6.76 -19.69
CA SER A 228 13.70 5.76 -19.02
C SER A 228 13.53 4.36 -19.61
N GLY A 229 12.30 3.98 -19.97
CA GLY A 229 12.02 2.69 -20.60
C GLY A 229 12.58 2.58 -22.01
N ALA A 230 12.48 3.63 -22.82
CA ALA A 230 13.06 3.68 -24.16
C ALA A 230 14.60 3.65 -24.13
N ALA A 231 15.23 4.39 -23.20
CA ALA A 231 16.68 4.34 -23.02
C ALA A 231 17.17 2.96 -22.58
N LEU A 232 16.49 2.33 -21.62
CA LEU A 232 16.81 0.98 -21.18
C LEU A 232 16.56 -0.06 -22.28
N ALA A 233 15.46 0.06 -23.03
CA ALA A 233 15.18 -0.81 -24.17
C ALA A 233 16.23 -0.68 -25.28
N GLN A 234 16.71 0.55 -25.53
CA GLN A 234 17.79 0.81 -26.48
C GLN A 234 19.13 0.27 -25.98
N GLU A 235 19.43 0.40 -24.69
CA GLU A 235 20.61 -0.20 -24.05
C GLU A 235 20.58 -1.73 -24.14
N LEU A 236 19.46 -2.36 -23.77
CA LEU A 236 19.23 -3.80 -23.91
C LEU A 236 19.26 -4.28 -25.37
N ALA A 237 18.86 -3.45 -26.33
CA ALA A 237 18.99 -3.77 -27.75
C ALA A 237 20.45 -3.73 -28.21
N SER A 238 21.27 -2.83 -27.65
CA SER A 238 22.70 -2.71 -27.98
C SER A 238 23.58 -3.72 -27.22
N ARG A 239 23.16 -4.17 -26.04
CA ARG A 239 23.81 -5.19 -25.21
C ARG A 239 22.75 -6.15 -24.68
N PRO A 240 22.31 -7.14 -25.49
CA PRO A 240 21.31 -8.09 -25.06
C PRO A 240 21.83 -8.87 -23.85
N LEU A 241 20.95 -9.05 -22.86
CA LEU A 241 21.23 -9.91 -21.72
C LEU A 241 21.44 -11.33 -22.22
N ASP A 242 22.46 -12.01 -21.69
CA ASP A 242 22.68 -13.41 -22.03
C ASP A 242 21.49 -14.29 -21.58
N ALA A 243 21.32 -15.44 -22.23
CA ALA A 243 20.18 -16.32 -21.99
C ALA A 243 20.15 -16.87 -20.56
N ALA A 244 21.31 -17.05 -19.92
CA ALA A 244 21.41 -17.55 -18.56
C ALA A 244 20.94 -16.50 -17.55
N LEU A 245 21.32 -15.23 -17.75
CA LEU A 245 20.88 -14.09 -16.99
C LEU A 245 19.37 -13.84 -17.14
N LEU A 246 18.84 -13.95 -18.36
CA LEU A 246 17.40 -13.88 -18.59
C LEU A 246 16.63 -14.99 -17.84
N ALA A 247 17.13 -16.23 -17.89
CA ALA A 247 16.53 -17.34 -17.16
C ALA A 247 16.60 -17.12 -15.63
N ARG A 248 17.75 -16.62 -15.14
CA ARG A 248 17.97 -16.29 -13.73
C ARG A 248 17.03 -15.19 -13.25
N LEU A 249 16.88 -14.11 -14.01
CA LEU A 249 15.94 -13.02 -13.73
C LEU A 249 14.49 -13.50 -13.75
N ARG A 250 14.10 -14.37 -14.69
CA ARG A 250 12.75 -14.95 -14.73
C ARG A 250 12.46 -15.75 -13.47
N ARG A 251 13.33 -16.69 -13.11
CA ARG A 251 13.18 -17.47 -11.86
C ARG A 251 13.12 -16.57 -10.63
N TYR A 252 13.95 -15.53 -10.60
CA TYR A 252 13.93 -14.54 -9.52
C TYR A 252 12.58 -13.82 -9.43
N LEU A 253 12.04 -13.31 -10.53
CA LEU A 253 10.74 -12.64 -10.58
C LEU A 253 9.56 -13.59 -10.28
N GLU A 254 9.70 -14.87 -10.62
CA GLU A 254 8.70 -15.92 -10.32
C GLU A 254 8.73 -16.37 -8.86
N GLY A 255 9.79 -16.03 -8.12
CA GLY A 255 9.84 -16.17 -6.67
C GLY A 255 10.95 -17.08 -6.14
N GLU A 256 11.86 -17.54 -6.99
CA GLU A 256 13.08 -18.19 -6.54
C GLU A 256 14.04 -17.17 -5.89
N PRO A 257 14.69 -17.51 -4.77
CA PRO A 257 15.67 -16.63 -4.15
C PRO A 257 16.94 -16.52 -5.00
N ASP A 258 17.59 -15.36 -4.95
CA ASP A 258 18.86 -15.14 -5.65
C ASP A 258 19.71 -14.14 -4.88
N ALA A 259 20.72 -14.64 -4.17
CA ALA A 259 21.50 -13.83 -3.24
C ALA A 259 22.27 -12.69 -3.93
N GLU A 260 22.70 -12.88 -5.19
CA GLU A 260 23.45 -11.85 -5.90
C GLU A 260 22.53 -10.74 -6.40
N LEU A 261 21.36 -11.11 -6.96
CA LEU A 261 20.33 -10.13 -7.34
C LEU A 261 19.80 -9.36 -6.13
N GLU A 262 19.56 -10.05 -5.02
CA GLU A 262 19.09 -9.42 -3.77
C GLU A 262 20.13 -8.45 -3.21
N SER A 263 21.41 -8.83 -3.20
CA SER A 263 22.51 -7.96 -2.79
C SER A 263 22.62 -6.73 -3.69
N ALA A 264 22.51 -6.92 -5.01
CA ALA A 264 22.59 -5.84 -5.97
C ALA A 264 21.42 -4.84 -5.85
N LEU A 265 20.19 -5.35 -5.65
CA LEU A 265 18.99 -4.54 -5.46
C LEU A 265 18.95 -3.84 -4.09
N ALA A 266 19.66 -4.36 -3.09
CA ALA A 266 19.79 -3.74 -1.78
C ALA A 266 20.67 -2.47 -1.80
N VAL A 267 21.52 -2.29 -2.82
CA VAL A 267 22.32 -1.07 -2.98
C VAL A 267 21.43 0.08 -3.47
N HIS A 268 21.12 1.02 -2.57
CA HIS A 268 20.29 2.18 -2.89
C HIS A 268 21.02 3.18 -3.81
N GLY A 269 20.43 3.46 -4.97
CA GLY A 269 20.89 4.46 -5.94
C GLY A 269 19.74 4.92 -6.84
N PRO A 270 19.95 5.92 -7.73
CA PRO A 270 18.89 6.48 -8.57
C PRO A 270 18.28 5.46 -9.57
N ASN A 271 18.94 4.32 -9.80
CA ASN A 271 18.42 3.23 -10.61
C ASN A 271 18.95 1.87 -10.13
N PRO A 272 18.31 1.23 -9.12
CA PRO A 272 18.75 -0.05 -8.57
C PRO A 272 18.69 -1.20 -9.59
N LEU A 273 17.83 -1.10 -10.60
CA LEU A 273 17.78 -2.07 -11.70
C LEU A 273 19.03 -1.96 -12.59
N ALA A 274 19.47 -0.76 -12.94
CA ALA A 274 20.71 -0.57 -13.70
C ALA A 274 21.95 -1.07 -12.93
N ALA A 275 22.00 -0.86 -11.61
CA ALA A 275 23.08 -1.40 -10.77
C ALA A 275 23.07 -2.94 -10.74
N ALA A 276 21.88 -3.55 -10.64
CA ALA A 276 21.73 -5.00 -10.72
C ALA A 276 22.17 -5.54 -12.10
N PHE A 277 21.81 -4.87 -13.19
CA PHE A 277 22.27 -5.24 -14.52
C PHE A 277 23.78 -5.12 -14.69
N ALA A 278 24.38 -4.02 -14.23
CA ALA A 278 25.83 -3.81 -14.34
C ALA A 278 26.64 -4.83 -13.52
N LEU A 279 26.22 -5.10 -12.28
CA LEU A 279 26.90 -6.08 -11.41
C LEU A 279 26.90 -7.49 -11.99
N ILE A 280 25.83 -7.87 -12.69
CA ILE A 280 25.71 -9.21 -13.25
C ILE A 280 26.40 -9.30 -14.62
N ALA A 281 26.27 -8.26 -15.45
CA ALA A 281 26.92 -8.20 -16.76
C ALA A 281 28.45 -8.10 -16.69
N ASP A 282 29.03 -7.45 -15.67
CA ASP A 282 30.48 -7.39 -15.48
C ASP A 282 31.09 -8.74 -15.10
N ARG A 283 30.30 -9.67 -14.55
CA ARG A 283 30.77 -11.00 -14.15
C ARG A 283 30.51 -12.10 -15.17
N THR A 284 29.47 -11.98 -16.00
CA THR A 284 29.27 -12.92 -17.12
C THR A 284 30.23 -12.69 -18.29
N ASN A 285 30.89 -11.52 -18.36
CA ASN A 285 31.99 -11.25 -19.29
C ASN A 285 33.38 -11.55 -18.70
N GLY A 286 33.45 -12.12 -17.50
CA GLY A 286 34.67 -12.30 -16.71
C GLY A 286 35.03 -13.77 -16.43
N ASP A 287 34.62 -14.70 -17.28
CA ASP A 287 35.10 -16.10 -17.34
C ASP A 287 35.62 -16.43 -18.75
#